data_AF-A0A821BZ73-F1
#
_entry.id   AF-A0A821BZ73-F1
#
_cell.length_a   1.000
_cell.length_b   1.000
_cell.length_c   1.000
_cell.angle_alpha   90.00
_cell.angle_beta   90.00
_cell.angle_gamma   90.00
#
_symmetry.space_group_name_H-M   'P 1'
#
loop_
_entity.id
_entity.type
_entity.pdbx_description
1 polymer ?
#
loop_
_entity_poly.entity_id
_entity_poly.type
_entity_poly.pdbx_seq_one_letter_code
_entity_poly.pdbx_strand_id
1 'polypeptide(L)'
;MTDNIKCVNCQSMANLIIHRQHSHGLCDGFTTILFYAREMQKLAEEVQSYSREHHIELGDIEWKVFSDNWPNIFIHNSEQIRNSHVLFLASFHSPQTIFEQISLLYHLPKYLCRSLKVLLPYFPTGTMERIQIQGEIATAYSLAQML
;
A
#
# COMPACT_ATOMS: atom_id res chain seq x y z
N MET A 1 24.57 -7.35 23.34
CA MET A 1 23.84 -6.07 23.20
C MET A 1 23.13 -6.15 21.85
N THR A 2 21.97 -6.80 21.84
CA THR A 2 21.19 -7.15 20.65
C THR A 2 19.93 -6.30 20.70
N ASP A 3 19.88 -5.27 19.86
CA ASP A 3 18.71 -4.40 19.76
C ASP A 3 17.56 -5.14 19.07
N ASN A 4 16.57 -5.51 19.89
CA ASN A 4 15.28 -6.01 19.46
C ASN A 4 14.52 -4.87 18.76
N ILE A 5 14.53 -4.88 17.43
CA ILE A 5 13.59 -4.11 16.61
C ILE A 5 12.19 -4.62 16.97
N LYS A 6 11.42 -3.80 17.68
CA LYS A 6 10.01 -4.08 17.98
C LYS A 6 9.22 -4.03 16.68
N CYS A 7 8.94 -5.21 16.10
CA CYS A 7 7.87 -5.36 15.11
C CYS A 7 6.58 -4.76 15.68
N VAL A 8 5.95 -3.86 14.92
CA VAL A 8 4.61 -3.35 15.24
C VAL A 8 3.66 -4.57 15.28
N ASN A 9 2.98 -4.78 16.41
CA ASN A 9 2.04 -5.88 16.61
C ASN A 9 0.92 -5.84 15.55
N CYS A 10 0.65 -6.95 14.85
CA CYS A 10 -0.38 -7.06 13.81
C CYS A 10 -1.78 -6.62 14.28
N GLN A 11 -2.11 -6.86 15.56
CA GLN A 11 -3.37 -6.38 16.17
C GLN A 11 -3.45 -4.86 16.22
N SER A 12 -2.30 -4.17 16.41
CA SER A 12 -2.24 -2.71 16.40
C SER A 12 -2.51 -2.15 15.01
N MET A 13 -2.07 -2.82 13.94
CA MET A 13 -2.28 -2.37 12.55
C MET A 13 -3.71 -2.60 12.10
N ALA A 14 -4.31 -3.76 12.37
CA ALA A 14 -5.73 -3.99 12.14
C ALA A 14 -6.59 -2.97 12.90
N ASN A 15 -6.28 -2.73 14.18
CA ASN A 15 -6.96 -1.71 14.96
C ASN A 15 -6.71 -0.29 14.43
N LEU A 16 -5.55 0.03 13.83
CA LEU A 16 -5.29 1.35 13.23
C LEU A 16 -6.07 1.55 11.93
N ILE A 17 -6.17 0.49 11.13
CA ILE A 17 -7.00 0.44 9.93
C ILE A 17 -8.47 0.64 10.29
N ILE A 18 -8.94 0.09 11.43
CA ILE A 18 -10.32 0.17 11.94
C ILE A 18 -10.59 1.50 12.69
N HIS A 19 -9.72 1.95 13.60
CA HIS A 19 -9.94 3.16 14.40
C HIS A 19 -9.82 4.46 13.60
N ARG A 20 -8.97 4.52 12.56
CA ARG A 20 -8.93 5.70 11.66
C ARG A 20 -10.11 5.76 10.69
N GLN A 21 -11.00 4.76 10.65
CA GLN A 21 -12.19 4.75 9.76
C GLN A 21 -13.21 5.81 10.17
N HIS A 22 -13.29 6.15 11.46
CA HIS A 22 -14.22 7.18 11.98
C HIS A 22 -13.83 8.62 11.63
N SER A 23 -12.56 8.90 11.27
CA SER A 23 -12.10 10.29 11.04
C SER A 23 -12.09 10.71 9.57
N HIS A 24 -12.02 9.77 8.61
CA HIS A 24 -12.12 10.07 7.17
C HIS A 24 -12.70 8.89 6.37
N GLY A 25 -14.03 8.77 6.37
CA GLY A 25 -14.84 8.35 5.22
C GLY A 25 -14.65 6.93 4.67
N LEU A 26 -14.77 5.88 5.49
CA LEU A 26 -14.89 4.48 5.02
C LEU A 26 -16.18 3.79 5.51
N CYS A 27 -17.09 4.54 6.16
CA CYS A 27 -18.32 4.04 6.77
C CYS A 27 -19.58 4.51 6.01
N ASP A 28 -19.41 4.98 4.77
CA ASP A 28 -20.45 5.60 3.94
C ASP A 28 -21.27 4.58 3.13
N GLY A 29 -21.08 3.28 3.39
CA GLY A 29 -21.82 2.18 2.76
C GLY A 29 -21.22 1.69 1.44
N PHE A 30 -20.07 2.21 1.02
CA PHE A 30 -19.37 1.76 -0.18
C PHE A 30 -18.35 0.65 0.11
N THR A 31 -18.16 -0.25 -0.84
CA THR A 31 -17.19 -1.36 -0.74
C THR A 31 -15.77 -0.82 -0.58
N THR A 32 -14.97 -1.49 0.26
CA THR A 32 -13.52 -1.25 0.35
C THR A 32 -12.78 -2.40 -0.31
N ILE A 33 -11.96 -2.10 -1.32
CA ILE A 33 -11.09 -3.06 -2.00
C ILE A 33 -9.67 -2.89 -1.47
N LEU A 34 -9.12 -3.98 -0.92
CA LEU A 34 -7.74 -4.06 -0.45
C LEU A 34 -6.87 -4.74 -1.51
N PHE A 35 -6.11 -3.93 -2.23
CA PHE A 35 -4.99 -4.40 -3.05
C PHE A 35 -3.72 -4.49 -2.21
N TYR A 36 -2.78 -5.36 -2.59
CA TYR A 36 -1.56 -5.59 -1.82
C TYR A 36 -0.37 -5.94 -2.71
N ALA A 37 0.82 -5.58 -2.24
CA ALA A 37 2.09 -6.07 -2.78
C ALA A 37 2.23 -7.58 -2.59
N ARG A 38 2.93 -8.29 -3.49
CA ARG A 38 3.10 -9.76 -3.44
C ARG A 38 3.55 -10.25 -2.07
N GLU A 39 4.48 -9.52 -1.46
CA GLU A 39 5.13 -9.83 -0.19
C GLU A 39 4.22 -9.57 1.02
N MET A 40 3.09 -8.89 0.81
CA MET A 40 2.13 -8.51 1.85
C MET A 40 0.88 -9.38 1.88
N GLN A 41 0.81 -10.44 1.06
CA GLN A 41 -0.36 -11.32 0.94
C GLN A 41 -0.87 -11.80 2.30
N LYS A 42 0.01 -12.37 3.13
CA LYS A 42 -0.36 -12.89 4.45
C LYS A 42 -0.98 -11.81 5.34
N LEU A 43 -0.40 -10.60 5.33
CA LEU A 43 -0.93 -9.49 6.11
C LEU A 43 -2.28 -9.01 5.57
N ALA A 44 -2.48 -9.02 4.25
CA ALA A 44 -3.76 -8.68 3.63
C ALA A 44 -4.87 -9.68 4.01
N GLU A 45 -4.57 -10.98 3.96
CA GLU A 45 -5.47 -12.05 4.39
C GLU A 45 -5.83 -11.92 5.89
N GLU A 46 -4.84 -11.62 6.73
CA GLU A 46 -5.07 -11.33 8.15
C GLU A 46 -5.99 -10.12 8.33
N VAL A 47 -5.73 -8.99 7.65
CA VAL A 47 -6.57 -7.79 7.71
C VAL A 47 -8.01 -8.09 7.28
N GLN A 48 -8.20 -8.84 6.20
CA GLN A 48 -9.53 -9.26 5.76
C GLN A 48 -10.25 -10.09 6.84
N SER A 49 -9.55 -11.03 7.47
CA SER A 49 -10.14 -11.93 8.48
C SER A 49 -10.66 -11.20 9.73
N TYR A 50 -10.06 -10.05 10.07
CA TYR A 50 -10.48 -9.21 11.18
C TYR A 50 -11.62 -8.23 10.83
N SER A 51 -11.89 -8.02 9.54
CA SER A 51 -12.91 -7.09 9.07
C SER A 51 -14.31 -7.72 9.08
N ARG A 52 -14.86 -7.98 10.27
CA ARG A 52 -16.18 -8.61 10.43
C ARG A 52 -17.36 -7.65 10.20
N GLU A 53 -17.15 -6.36 10.44
CA GLU A 53 -18.20 -5.32 10.37
C GLU A 53 -18.13 -4.48 9.09
N HIS A 54 -16.96 -4.45 8.42
CA HIS A 54 -16.74 -3.69 7.19
C HIS A 54 -16.35 -4.66 6.07
N HIS A 55 -17.09 -4.66 4.96
CA HIS A 55 -16.82 -5.55 3.83
C HIS A 55 -15.53 -5.10 3.11
N ILE A 56 -14.40 -5.70 3.51
CA ILE A 56 -13.13 -5.56 2.80
C ILE A 56 -12.98 -6.75 1.85
N GLU A 57 -12.96 -6.45 0.57
CA GLU A 57 -12.71 -7.42 -0.49
C GLU A 57 -11.24 -7.37 -0.90
N LEU A 58 -10.60 -8.53 -1.04
CA LEU A 58 -9.24 -8.57 -1.57
C LEU A 58 -9.30 -8.36 -3.08
N GLY A 59 -8.57 -7.34 -3.55
CA GLY A 59 -8.35 -7.12 -4.97
C GLY A 59 -7.30 -8.09 -5.51
N ASP A 60 -7.39 -8.38 -6.80
CA ASP A 60 -6.49 -9.31 -7.49
C ASP A 60 -5.61 -8.57 -8.50
N ILE A 61 -4.30 -8.70 -8.33
CA ILE A 61 -3.29 -8.11 -9.19
C ILE A 61 -2.37 -9.21 -9.67
N GLU A 62 -2.30 -9.35 -10.98
CA GLU A 62 -1.32 -10.20 -11.63
C GLU A 62 -0.04 -9.40 -11.87
N TRP A 63 1.05 -9.90 -11.29
CA TRP A 63 2.35 -9.24 -11.34
C TRP A 63 3.31 -10.01 -12.25
N LYS A 64 3.28 -9.72 -13.55
CA LYS A 64 4.17 -10.30 -14.55
C LYS A 64 5.31 -9.35 -14.91
N VAL A 65 6.23 -9.85 -15.74
CA VAL A 65 7.29 -9.08 -16.37
C VAL A 65 7.25 -9.32 -17.88
N PHE A 66 7.60 -8.30 -18.65
CA PHE A 66 7.87 -8.43 -20.08
C PHE A 66 9.23 -9.10 -20.32
N SER A 67 9.52 -9.49 -21.57
CA SER A 67 10.77 -10.17 -21.95
C SER A 67 12.03 -9.33 -21.72
N ASP A 68 11.89 -8.02 -21.59
CA ASP A 68 12.94 -7.04 -21.32
C ASP A 68 13.02 -6.65 -19.83
N ASN A 69 12.34 -7.40 -18.96
CA ASN A 69 12.27 -7.23 -17.50
C ASN A 69 11.54 -5.97 -17.02
N TRP A 70 10.77 -5.30 -17.87
CA TRP A 70 9.86 -4.25 -17.41
C TRP A 70 8.59 -4.84 -16.78
N PRO A 71 7.95 -4.13 -15.84
CA PRO A 71 6.72 -4.60 -15.22
C PRO A 71 5.58 -4.77 -16.21
N ASN A 72 4.90 -5.91 -16.14
CA ASN A 72 3.65 -6.19 -16.84
C ASN A 72 2.57 -6.47 -15.80
N ILE A 73 1.96 -5.41 -15.28
CA ILE A 73 1.03 -5.48 -14.15
C ILE A 73 -0.40 -5.40 -14.67
N PHE A 74 -1.25 -6.32 -14.23
CA PHE A 74 -2.65 -6.37 -14.63
C PHE A 74 -3.56 -6.44 -13.40
N ILE A 75 -4.61 -5.62 -13.37
CA ILE A 75 -5.61 -5.65 -12.29
C ILE A 75 -6.82 -6.44 -12.79
N HIS A 76 -7.15 -7.54 -12.15
CA HIS A 76 -8.36 -8.30 -12.46
C HIS A 76 -9.59 -7.60 -11.87
N ASN A 77 -10.74 -7.73 -12.54
CA ASN A 77 -12.02 -7.16 -12.13
C ASN A 77 -11.98 -5.63 -11.86
N SER A 78 -11.20 -4.91 -12.65
CA SER A 78 -10.95 -3.46 -12.47
C SER A 78 -12.22 -2.59 -12.49
N GLU A 79 -13.32 -3.09 -13.05
CA GLU A 79 -14.63 -2.43 -13.05
C GLU A 79 -15.20 -2.21 -11.63
N GLN A 80 -14.82 -3.05 -10.67
CA GLN A 80 -15.25 -2.95 -9.27
C GLN A 80 -14.59 -1.78 -8.52
N ILE A 81 -13.49 -1.24 -9.06
CA ILE A 81 -12.76 -0.10 -8.47
C ILE A 81 -13.57 1.20 -8.56
N ARG A 82 -14.47 1.30 -9.54
CA ARG A 82 -15.29 2.50 -9.72
C ARG A 82 -16.19 2.71 -8.50
N ASN A 83 -16.19 3.93 -7.96
CA ASN A 83 -16.97 4.33 -6.78
C ASN A 83 -16.72 3.51 -5.50
N SER A 84 -15.65 2.71 -5.43
CA SER A 84 -15.24 2.02 -4.20
C SER A 84 -14.11 2.76 -3.49
N HIS A 85 -13.89 2.42 -2.22
CA HIS A 85 -12.70 2.84 -1.49
C HIS A 85 -11.56 1.87 -1.78
N VAL A 86 -10.41 2.39 -2.16
CA VAL A 86 -9.22 1.59 -2.43
C VAL A 86 -8.22 1.76 -1.30
N LEU A 87 -7.78 0.63 -0.77
CA LEU A 87 -6.66 0.51 0.15
C LEU A 87 -5.55 -0.26 -0.56
N PHE A 88 -4.33 0.27 -0.57
CA PHE A 88 -3.17 -0.44 -1.10
C PHE A 88 -2.16 -0.72 0.01
N LEU A 89 -1.92 -1.99 0.31
CA LEU A 89 -0.90 -2.43 1.24
C LEU A 89 0.44 -2.62 0.52
N ALA A 90 1.27 -1.58 0.60
CA ALA A 90 2.52 -1.45 -0.13
C ALA A 90 3.72 -2.10 0.58
N SER A 91 4.75 -2.42 -0.19
CA SER A 91 6.06 -2.91 0.27
C SER A 91 7.16 -2.34 -0.61
N PHE A 92 7.92 -1.36 -0.10
CA PHE A 92 8.98 -0.67 -0.86
C PHE A 92 10.38 -1.17 -0.54
N HIS A 93 10.54 -2.49 -0.40
CA HIS A 93 11.79 -3.08 0.08
C HIS A 93 12.94 -3.07 -0.95
N SER A 94 12.66 -2.81 -2.23
CA SER A 94 13.68 -2.70 -3.29
C SER A 94 13.30 -1.63 -4.33
N PRO A 95 14.27 -1.01 -5.05
CA PRO A 95 13.99 -0.05 -6.12
C PRO A 95 13.10 -0.60 -7.24
N GLN A 96 13.29 -1.89 -7.61
CA GLN A 96 12.44 -2.55 -8.60
C GLN A 96 10.98 -2.61 -8.13
N THR A 97 10.77 -3.07 -6.90
CA THR A 97 9.44 -3.16 -6.30
C THR A 97 8.78 -1.79 -6.13
N ILE A 98 9.57 -0.75 -5.81
CA ILE A 98 9.11 0.64 -5.76
C ILE A 98 8.53 1.05 -7.11
N PHE A 99 9.26 0.83 -8.21
CA PHE A 99 8.80 1.21 -9.55
C PHE A 99 7.52 0.46 -9.96
N GLU A 100 7.46 -0.86 -9.70
CA GLU A 100 6.28 -1.69 -9.97
C GLU A 100 5.03 -1.14 -9.24
N GLN A 101 5.15 -0.91 -7.93
CA GLN A 101 4.02 -0.50 -7.11
C GLN A 101 3.60 0.96 -7.32
N ILE A 102 4.55 1.88 -7.54
CA ILE A 102 4.24 3.28 -7.87
C ILE A 102 3.53 3.36 -9.23
N SER A 103 3.95 2.58 -10.20
CA SER A 103 3.27 2.50 -11.52
C SER A 103 1.81 2.09 -11.38
N LEU A 104 1.52 1.13 -10.50
CA LEU A 104 0.15 0.73 -10.14
C LEU A 104 -0.61 1.86 -9.43
N LEU A 105 0.01 2.51 -8.44
CA LEU A 105 -0.59 3.60 -7.68
C LEU A 105 -1.01 4.78 -8.57
N TYR A 106 -0.23 5.12 -9.59
CA TYR A 106 -0.61 6.15 -10.57
C TYR A 106 -1.80 5.75 -11.45
N HIS A 107 -2.13 4.46 -11.56
CA HIS A 107 -3.26 3.97 -12.35
C HIS A 107 -4.54 3.82 -11.53
N LEU A 108 -4.46 3.45 -10.25
CA LEU A 108 -5.64 3.22 -9.40
C LEU A 108 -6.66 4.39 -9.40
N PRO A 109 -6.26 5.66 -9.26
CA PRO A 109 -7.19 6.79 -9.31
C PRO A 109 -7.92 6.93 -10.64
N LYS A 110 -7.32 6.48 -11.75
CA LYS A 110 -7.91 6.57 -13.10
C LYS A 110 -9.13 5.67 -13.27
N TYR A 111 -9.29 4.66 -12.42
CA TYR A 111 -10.48 3.82 -12.36
C TYR A 111 -11.65 4.47 -11.59
N LEU A 112 -11.48 5.72 -11.13
CA LEU A 112 -12.52 6.51 -10.47
C LEU A 112 -12.96 5.91 -9.13
N CYS A 113 -11.99 5.46 -8.33
CA CYS A 113 -12.22 5.14 -6.93
C CYS A 113 -12.60 6.40 -6.14
N ARG A 114 -13.40 6.22 -5.09
CA ARG A 114 -13.86 7.30 -4.20
C ARG A 114 -12.74 7.86 -3.33
N SER A 115 -11.86 6.98 -2.87
CA SER A 115 -10.63 7.36 -2.16
C SER A 115 -9.54 6.32 -2.42
N LEU A 116 -8.29 6.76 -2.49
CA LEU A 116 -7.13 5.89 -2.46
C LEU A 116 -6.35 6.16 -1.17
N LYS A 117 -6.07 5.10 -0.39
CA LYS A 117 -5.20 5.16 0.79
C LYS A 117 -4.08 4.15 0.63
N VAL A 118 -2.85 4.58 0.88
CA VAL A 118 -1.67 3.72 0.85
C VAL A 118 -1.24 3.40 2.28
N LEU A 119 -1.14 2.11 2.60
CA LEU A 119 -0.55 1.62 3.84
C LEU A 119 0.85 1.13 3.52
N LEU A 120 1.83 1.77 4.13
CA LEU A 120 3.23 1.41 3.96
C LEU A 120 3.84 1.07 5.32
N PRO A 121 3.83 -0.21 5.74
CA PRO A 121 4.29 -0.63 7.06
C PRO A 121 5.78 -0.31 7.32
N TYR A 122 6.58 -0.31 6.26
CA TYR A 122 8.01 -0.01 6.32
C TYR A 122 8.39 1.00 5.23
N PHE A 123 8.93 2.14 5.65
CA PHE A 123 9.40 3.21 4.75
C PHE A 123 10.93 3.14 4.61
N PRO A 124 11.46 2.60 3.50
CA PRO A 124 12.86 2.15 3.39
C PRO A 124 13.89 3.28 3.51
N THR A 125 13.54 4.47 3.02
CA THR A 125 14.42 5.64 3.01
C THR A 125 14.20 6.53 4.23
N GLY A 126 13.48 6.05 5.25
CA GLY A 126 13.06 6.87 6.40
C GLY A 126 14.20 7.41 7.27
N THR A 127 15.41 6.84 7.14
CA THR A 127 16.64 7.30 7.80
C THR A 127 17.50 8.23 6.93
N MET A 128 17.10 8.44 5.67
CA MET A 128 17.75 9.31 4.69
C MET A 128 16.90 10.56 4.43
N GLU A 129 16.28 11.09 5.50
CA GLU A 129 15.43 12.26 5.47
C GLU A 129 16.18 13.57 5.72
N ARG A 130 17.38 13.48 6.30
CA ARG A 130 18.22 14.64 6.65
C ARG A 130 19.43 14.73 5.73
N ILE A 131 19.73 15.94 5.30
CA ILE A 131 20.98 16.28 4.59
C ILE A 131 21.98 16.74 5.66
N GLN A 132 23.07 16.01 5.82
CA GLN A 132 24.14 16.34 6.79
C GLN A 132 25.32 17.00 6.09
N ILE A 133 25.64 16.53 4.89
CA ILE A 133 26.75 17.02 4.07
C ILE A 133 26.18 17.64 2.79
N GLN A 134 26.77 18.77 2.37
CA GLN A 134 26.40 19.41 1.11
C GLN A 134 26.56 18.44 -0.06
N GLY A 135 25.49 18.25 -0.84
CA GLY A 135 25.45 17.34 -1.98
C GLY A 135 24.77 15.99 -1.69
N GLU A 136 24.46 15.67 -0.43
CA GLU A 136 23.62 14.51 -0.12
C GLU A 136 22.19 14.71 -0.60
N ILE A 137 21.57 13.62 -1.04
CA ILE A 137 20.17 13.61 -1.51
C ILE A 137 19.31 12.99 -0.43
N ALA A 138 18.32 13.75 0.06
CA ALA A 138 17.29 13.24 0.96
C ALA A 138 16.32 12.32 0.18
N THR A 139 16.68 11.05 0.07
CA THR A 139 15.90 10.06 -0.68
C THR A 139 14.53 9.80 -0.04
N ALA A 140 14.37 10.05 1.27
CA ALA A 140 13.07 10.02 1.94
C ALA A 140 12.06 10.98 1.32
N TYR A 141 12.50 12.23 1.09
CA TYR A 141 11.67 13.26 0.48
C TYR A 141 11.34 12.92 -0.98
N SER A 142 12.34 12.42 -1.72
CA SER A 142 12.15 12.01 -3.12
C SER A 142 11.12 10.88 -3.24
N LEU A 143 11.21 9.85 -2.38
CA LEU A 143 10.23 8.76 -2.36
C LEU A 143 8.84 9.23 -1.94
N ALA A 144 8.75 10.13 -0.96
CA ALA A 144 7.47 10.70 -0.53
C ALA A 144 6.81 11.57 -1.62
N GLN A 145 7.57 12.23 -2.49
CA GLN A 145 7.03 13.00 -3.61
C GLN A 145 6.49 12.12 -4.75
N MET A 146 6.96 10.88 -4.88
CA MET A 146 6.44 9.95 -5.87
C MET A 146 5.11 9.30 -5.44
N LEU A 147 4.68 9.47 -4.19
CA LEU A 147 3.43 8.96 -3.61
C LEU A 147 2.33 10.02 -3.64
#